data_AF-A0A927AAU9-F1
#
_entry.id   AF-A0A927AAU9-F1
#
_cell.length_a   1.000
_cell.length_b   1.000
_cell.length_c   1.000
_cell.angle_alpha   90.00
_cell.angle_beta   90.00
_cell.angle_gamma   90.00
#
_symmetry.space_group_name_H-M   'P 1'
#
loop_
_entity.id
_entity.type
_entity.pdbx_description
1 polymer ?
#
loop_
_entity_poly.entity_id
_entity_poly.type
_entity_poly.pdbx_seq_one_letter_code
_entity_poly.pdbx_strand_id
1 'polypeptide(L)'
;MIDPVGSAYPMRALVRHKAKAKLIEGIEFQDDCPLVDEDLLRDLATTLFQSKQAQDLYTQCHSRHEADEIENRFATELVETYKQIKQQEANPLVQLLNGLL
;
A
#
# COMPACT_ATOMS: atom_id res chain seq x y z
N MET A 1 -30.98 18.20 18.07
CA MET A 1 -29.80 18.04 17.19
C MET A 1 -29.53 16.56 17.10
N ILE A 2 -29.83 15.96 15.95
CA ILE A 2 -29.58 14.54 15.70
C ILE A 2 -28.50 14.56 14.63
N ASP A 3 -27.25 14.38 15.03
CA ASP A 3 -26.17 14.17 14.07
C ASP A 3 -26.40 12.79 13.43
N PRO A 4 -26.56 12.69 12.10
CA PRO A 4 -26.90 11.45 11.47
C PRO A 4 -25.66 10.56 11.38
N VAL A 5 -25.80 9.33 11.87
CA VAL A 5 -25.13 8.11 11.42
C VAL A 5 -23.62 8.27 11.18
N GLY A 6 -22.84 7.83 12.17
CA GLY A 6 -21.40 7.63 12.05
C GLY A 6 -21.05 6.96 10.72
N SER A 7 -20.62 7.78 9.78
CA SER A 7 -20.28 7.35 8.44
C SER A 7 -18.95 6.63 8.54
N ALA A 8 -19.00 5.31 8.59
CA ALA A 8 -17.81 4.48 8.52
C ALA A 8 -17.15 4.74 7.16
N TYR A 9 -16.02 5.45 7.16
CA TYR A 9 -15.24 5.70 5.95
C TYR A 9 -14.52 4.41 5.54
N PRO A 10 -14.70 3.90 4.31
CA PRO A 10 -14.05 2.66 3.88
C PRO A 10 -12.57 2.92 3.53
N MET A 11 -11.69 2.84 4.52
CA MET A 11 -10.25 3.13 4.35
C MET A 11 -9.53 2.19 3.37
N ARG A 12 -10.00 0.95 3.22
CA ARG A 12 -9.28 -0.11 2.48
C ARG A 12 -9.29 0.08 0.97
N ALA A 13 -10.34 0.67 0.40
CA ALA A 13 -10.48 0.80 -1.05
C ALA A 13 -9.52 1.85 -1.62
N LEU A 14 -9.26 2.91 -0.85
CA LEU A 14 -8.47 4.07 -1.29
C LEU A 14 -6.97 3.90 -1.04
N VAL A 15 -6.55 3.12 -0.03
CA VAL A 15 -5.13 2.86 0.23
C VAL A 15 -4.39 2.34 -1.00
N ARG A 16 -4.94 1.32 -1.68
CA ARG A 16 -4.31 0.74 -2.88
C ARG A 16 -4.24 1.75 -4.03
N HIS A 17 -5.32 2.52 -4.25
CA HIS A 17 -5.33 3.57 -5.27
C HIS A 17 -4.31 4.66 -4.98
N LYS A 18 -4.21 5.12 -3.73
CA LYS A 18 -3.20 6.09 -3.28
C LYS A 18 -1.78 5.56 -3.42
N ALA A 19 -1.54 4.30 -3.05
CA ALA A 19 -0.23 3.68 -3.18
C ALA A 19 0.19 3.55 -4.65
N LYS A 20 -0.71 3.11 -5.53
CA LYS A 20 -0.47 3.05 -6.97
C LYS A 20 -0.16 4.43 -7.56
N ALA A 21 -0.94 5.46 -7.21
CA ALA A 21 -0.69 6.83 -7.66
C ALA A 21 0.71 7.32 -7.23
N LYS A 22 1.10 7.09 -5.97
CA LYS A 22 2.44 7.41 -5.46
C LYS A 22 3.56 6.64 -6.15
N LEU A 23 3.32 5.39 -6.53
CA LEU A 23 4.29 4.60 -7.32
C LEU A 23 4.44 5.20 -8.72
N ILE A 24 3.34 5.51 -9.40
CA ILE A 24 3.35 6.09 -10.75
C ILE A 24 4.03 7.46 -10.75
N GLU A 25 3.65 8.37 -9.83
CA GLU A 25 4.30 9.69 -9.67
C GLU A 25 5.79 9.56 -9.35
N GLY A 26 6.20 8.54 -8.59
CA GLY A 26 7.60 8.26 -8.30
C GLY A 26 8.37 7.59 -9.44
N ILE A 27 7.67 6.97 -10.39
CA ILE A 27 8.21 6.23 -11.53
C ILE A 27 8.42 7.14 -12.75
N GLU A 28 7.66 8.24 -12.88
CA GLU A 28 7.80 9.20 -14.00
C GLU A 28 9.18 9.89 -14.10
N PHE A 29 10.08 9.69 -13.13
CA PHE A 29 11.47 10.14 -13.17
C PHE A 29 12.50 9.06 -13.56
N GLN A 30 12.06 7.83 -13.83
CA GLN A 30 12.93 6.74 -14.29
C GLN A 30 12.37 6.15 -15.58
N ASP A 31 12.99 6.55 -16.69
CA ASP A 31 12.71 6.23 -18.11
C ASP A 31 12.70 4.72 -18.46
N ASP A 32 12.82 3.84 -17.46
CA ASP A 32 12.98 2.39 -17.63
C ASP A 32 12.29 1.56 -16.52
N CYS A 33 11.37 2.17 -15.75
CA CYS A 33 10.66 1.42 -14.72
C CYS A 33 9.57 0.53 -15.35
N PRO A 34 9.57 -0.79 -15.09
CA PRO A 34 8.54 -1.68 -15.59
C PRO A 34 7.18 -1.24 -15.04
N LEU A 35 6.15 -1.45 -15.85
CA LEU A 35 4.74 -1.33 -15.46
C LEU A 35 4.57 -1.80 -14.00
N VAL A 36 3.91 -1.00 -13.15
CA VAL A 36 3.67 -1.37 -11.75
C VAL A 36 3.12 -2.79 -11.68
N ASP A 37 3.77 -3.65 -10.91
CA ASP A 37 3.38 -5.04 -10.74
C ASP A 37 2.12 -5.10 -9.86
N GLU A 38 0.97 -5.12 -10.52
CA GLU A 38 -0.36 -5.06 -9.87
C GLU A 38 -0.64 -6.30 -9.01
N ASP A 39 -0.08 -7.45 -9.37
CA ASP A 39 -0.25 -8.69 -8.61
C ASP A 39 0.56 -8.60 -7.30
N LEU A 40 1.82 -8.19 -7.36
CA LEU A 40 2.62 -7.92 -6.17
C LEU A 40 1.98 -6.84 -5.30
N LEU A 41 1.49 -5.76 -5.89
CA LEU A 41 0.81 -4.68 -5.16
C LEU A 41 -0.44 -5.19 -4.43
N ARG A 42 -1.23 -6.07 -5.07
CA ARG A 42 -2.43 -6.68 -4.47
C ARG A 42 -2.06 -7.61 -3.31
N ASP A 43 -1.00 -8.40 -3.47
CA ASP A 43 -0.58 -9.36 -2.45
C ASP A 43 0.01 -8.65 -1.24
N LEU A 44 0.78 -7.56 -1.47
CA LEU A 44 1.25 -6.67 -0.40
C LEU A 44 0.11 -5.98 0.32
N ALA A 45 -0.86 -5.41 -0.42
CA ALA A 45 -2.04 -4.81 0.18
C ALA A 45 -2.78 -5.82 1.07
N THR A 46 -2.96 -7.05 0.59
CA THR A 46 -3.63 -8.13 1.32
C THR A 46 -2.89 -8.49 2.59
N THR A 47 -1.57 -8.68 2.50
CA THR A 47 -0.71 -9.03 3.64
C THR A 47 -0.69 -7.92 4.68
N LEU A 48 -0.54 -6.67 4.25
CA LEU A 48 -0.54 -5.48 5.10
C LEU A 48 -1.89 -5.35 5.83
N PHE A 49 -3.01 -5.52 5.12
CA PHE A 49 -4.37 -5.43 5.68
C PHE A 49 -4.77 -6.59 6.59
N GLN A 50 -4.04 -7.70 6.56
CA GLN A 50 -4.22 -8.85 7.45
C GLN A 50 -3.28 -8.77 8.68
N SER A 51 -2.31 -7.87 8.67
CA SER A 51 -1.40 -7.68 9.79
C SER A 51 -2.14 -7.12 11.02
N LYS A 52 -1.62 -7.42 12.22
CA LYS A 52 -2.14 -6.83 13.48
C LYS A 52 -2.08 -5.30 13.47
N GLN A 53 -1.16 -4.72 12.70
CA GLN A 53 -0.98 -3.28 12.58
C GLN A 53 -2.08 -2.62 11.75
N ALA A 54 -2.77 -3.39 10.90
CA ALA A 54 -3.92 -2.91 10.13
C ALA A 54 -5.23 -2.83 10.91
N GLN A 55 -5.24 -3.08 12.23
CA GLN A 55 -6.43 -2.88 13.07
C GLN A 55 -7.00 -1.46 12.91
N ASP A 56 -6.13 -0.46 12.74
CA ASP A 56 -6.50 0.93 12.49
C ASP A 56 -7.35 1.11 11.22
N LEU A 57 -7.23 0.24 10.21
CA LEU A 57 -8.05 0.27 8.99
C LEU A 57 -9.48 -0.27 9.20
N TYR A 58 -9.72 -0.96 10.31
CA TYR A 58 -11.03 -1.51 10.68
C TYR A 58 -11.69 -0.70 11.80
N THR A 59 -10.98 0.25 12.40
CA THR A 59 -11.52 1.17 13.41
C THR A 59 -12.42 2.21 12.76
N GLN A 60 -13.51 2.59 13.44
CA GLN A 60 -14.37 3.68 12.96
C GLN A 60 -13.64 5.01 13.09
N CYS A 61 -13.38 5.67 11.97
CA CYS A 61 -12.91 7.05 11.97
C CYS A 61 -14.07 8.01 12.23
N HIS A 62 -13.86 8.99 13.08
CA HIS A 62 -14.86 10.01 13.39
C HIS A 62 -14.76 11.23 12.47
N SER A 63 -13.68 11.33 11.69
CA SER A 63 -13.49 12.38 10.70
C SER A 63 -12.90 11.86 9.40
N ARG A 64 -13.20 12.56 8.30
CA ARG A 64 -12.56 12.34 7.01
C ARG A 64 -11.05 12.58 7.05
N HIS A 65 -10.60 13.55 7.86
CA HIS A 65 -9.17 13.86 7.98
C HIS A 65 -8.40 12.69 8.62
N GLU A 66 -8.96 12.10 9.68
CA GLU A 66 -8.40 10.91 10.33
C GLU A 66 -8.33 9.71 9.38
N ALA A 67 -9.39 9.49 8.60
CA ALA A 67 -9.38 8.46 7.56
C ALA A 67 -8.30 8.73 6.49
N ASP A 68 -8.16 9.98 6.03
CA ASP A 68 -7.15 10.36 5.04
C ASP A 68 -5.71 10.15 5.55
N GLU A 69 -5.43 10.48 6.81
CA GLU A 69 -4.12 10.28 7.45
C GLU A 69 -3.77 8.79 7.56
N ILE A 70 -4.71 7.98 8.03
CA ILE A 70 -4.54 6.53 8.12
C ILE A 70 -4.31 5.95 6.72
N GLU A 71 -5.14 6.32 5.75
CA GLU A 71 -4.99 5.87 4.37
C GLU A 71 -3.63 6.28 3.77
N ASN A 72 -3.17 7.51 4.02
CA ASN A 72 -1.89 8.01 3.53
C ASN A 72 -0.70 7.28 4.16
N ARG A 73 -0.78 6.97 5.45
CA ARG A 73 0.23 6.21 6.17
C ARG A 73 0.38 4.81 5.56
N PHE A 74 -0.71 4.06 5.47
CA PHE A 74 -0.69 2.71 4.89
C PHE A 74 -0.32 2.71 3.40
N ALA A 75 -0.73 3.73 2.63
CA ALA A 75 -0.30 3.86 1.24
C ALA A 75 1.22 4.06 1.13
N THR A 76 1.82 4.83 2.04
CA THR A 76 3.27 5.06 2.07
C THR A 76 4.03 3.80 2.45
N GLU A 77 3.58 3.09 3.48
CA GLU A 77 4.19 1.83 3.91
C GLU A 77 4.15 0.76 2.80
N LEU A 78 3.04 0.70 2.06
CA LEU A 78 2.88 -0.20 0.93
C LEU A 78 3.85 0.12 -0.21
N VAL A 79 4.01 1.41 -0.53
CA VAL A 79 4.98 1.90 -1.53
C VAL A 79 6.42 1.57 -1.11
N GLU A 80 6.79 1.80 0.15
CA GLU A 80 8.14 1.51 0.66
C GLU A 80 8.44 0.02 0.65
N THR A 81 7.50 -0.80 1.09
CA THR A 81 7.61 -2.26 1.05
C THR A 81 7.76 -2.77 -0.38
N TYR A 82 6.94 -2.25 -1.31
CA TYR A 82 7.05 -2.58 -2.74
C TYR A 82 8.44 -2.25 -3.30
N LYS A 83 8.95 -1.04 -3.00
CA LYS A 83 10.29 -0.61 -3.45
C LYS A 83 11.40 -1.49 -2.87
N GLN A 84 11.32 -1.83 -1.59
CA GLN A 84 12.29 -2.72 -0.95
C GLN A 84 12.30 -4.11 -1.60
N ILE A 85 11.14 -4.69 -1.89
CA ILE A 85 11.05 -5.99 -2.56
C ILE A 85 11.64 -5.91 -3.97
N LYS A 86 11.27 -4.90 -4.77
CA LYS A 86 11.83 -4.74 -6.12
C LYS A 86 13.35 -4.53 -6.10
N GLN A 87 13.89 -3.82 -5.11
CA GLN A 87 15.33 -3.70 -4.92
C GLN A 87 16.00 -5.02 -4.52
N GLN A 88 15.33 -5.83 -3.69
CA GLN A 88 15.82 -7.15 -3.31
C GLN A 88 15.74 -8.17 -4.44
N GLU A 89 14.73 -8.11 -5.31
CA GLU A 89 14.64 -8.92 -6.54
C GLU A 89 15.81 -8.62 -7.50
N ALA A 90 16.32 -7.39 -7.50
CA ALA A 90 17.51 -7.02 -8.25
C ALA A 90 18.83 -7.50 -7.59
N ASN A 91 18.78 -8.05 -6.38
CA ASN A 91 19.96 -8.56 -5.70
C ASN A 91 20.37 -9.92 -6.29
N PRO A 92 21.62 -10.07 -6.79
CA PRO A 92 22.09 -11.30 -7.41
C PRO A 92 22.07 -12.51 -6.47
N LEU A 93 22.22 -12.31 -5.16
CA LEU A 93 22.11 -13.41 -4.19
C LEU A 93 20.67 -13.91 -4.04
N VAL A 94 19.69 -13.01 -4.07
CA VAL A 94 18.27 -13.37 -4.02
C VAL A 94 17.87 -14.08 -5.31
N GLN A 95 18.34 -13.61 -6.48
CA GLN A 95 18.12 -14.31 -7.75
C GLN A 95 18.75 -15.70 -7.78
N LEU A 96 19.97 -15.84 -7.24
CA LEU A 96 20.64 -17.14 -7.11
C LEU A 96 19.85 -18.10 -6.21
N LEU A 97 19.36 -17.62 -5.07
CA LEU A 97 18.54 -18.41 -4.15
C LEU A 97 17.19 -18.80 -4.77
N ASN A 98 16.52 -17.86 -5.43
CA ASN A 98 15.24 -18.12 -6.12
C ASN A 98 15.39 -19.11 -7.28
N GLY A 99 16.55 -19.16 -7.94
CA GLY A 99 16.82 -20.14 -9.01
C GLY A 99 17.14 -21.56 -8.51
N LEU A 100 17.33 -21.75 -7.20
CA LEU A 100 17.59 -23.04 -6.57
C LEU A 100 16.35 -23.67 -5.91
N LEU A 101 15.23 -22.95 -5.91
CA LEU A 101 13.90 -23.39 -5.47
C LEU A 101 13.04 -23.80 -6.67
#